data_AF-A0A165TTU9-F1
#
_entry.id   AF-A0A165TTU9-F1
#
_cell.length_a   1.000
_cell.length_b   1.000
_cell.length_c   1.000
_cell.angle_alpha   90.00
_cell.angle_beta   90.00
_cell.angle_gamma   90.00
#
_symmetry.space_group_name_H-M   'P 1'
#
loop_
_entity.id
_entity.type
_entity.pdbx_description
1 polymer ?
#
loop_
_entity_poly.entity_id
_entity_poly.type
_entity_poly.pdbx_seq_one_letter_code
_entity_poly.pdbx_strand_id
1 'polypeptide(L)' 'LSLRRVDSLGQTLRRRQKIQRKKYSVPRPNYLWHCDGHHKLIWWGIVIHGFIDGYCRTV' A
#
# COMPACT_ATOMS: atom_id res chain seq x y z
N LEU A 1 14.25 -7.85 -19.01
CA LEU A 1 14.41 -8.83 -20.12
C LEU A 1 15.08 -10.14 -19.69
N SER A 2 15.94 -10.16 -18.68
CA SER A 2 16.63 -11.37 -18.17
C SER A 2 15.69 -12.44 -17.58
N LEU A 3 14.76 -12.05 -16.70
CA LEU A 3 13.79 -12.97 -16.08
C LEU A 3 12.90 -13.71 -17.09
N ARG A 4 12.63 -13.11 -18.26
CA ARG A 4 11.83 -13.76 -19.31
C ARG A 4 12.63 -14.84 -20.05
N ARG A 5 13.96 -14.74 -20.08
CA ARG A 5 14.85 -15.75 -20.70
C ARG A 5 15.08 -16.94 -19.77
N VAL A 6 15.19 -16.68 -18.46
CA VAL A 6 15.45 -17.70 -17.44
C VAL A 6 14.17 -18.41 -16.98
N ASP A 7 13.06 -17.68 -16.83
CA ASP A 7 11.78 -18.23 -16.35
C ASP A 7 10.58 -17.51 -16.97
N SER A 8 10.35 -17.76 -18.25
CA SER A 8 9.22 -17.22 -19.01
C SER A 8 7.86 -17.71 -18.47
N LEU A 9 7.79 -18.96 -18.03
CA LEU A 9 6.58 -19.60 -17.51
C LEU A 9 6.21 -19.03 -16.15
N GLY A 10 7.14 -18.99 -15.19
CA GLY A 10 6.90 -18.43 -13.86
C GLY A 10 6.60 -16.93 -13.91
N GLN A 11 7.20 -16.17 -14.82
CA GLN A 11 6.82 -14.77 -15.05
C GLN A 11 5.37 -14.63 -15.53
N THR A 12 4.93 -15.50 -16.46
CA THR A 12 3.56 -15.48 -16.99
C THR A 12 2.55 -15.87 -15.90
N LEU A 13 2.84 -16.90 -15.11
CA LEU A 13 2.00 -17.35 -14.00
C LEU A 13 1.88 -16.27 -12.91
N ARG A 14 2.99 -15.65 -12.50
CA ARG A 14 2.98 -14.54 -11.53
C ARG A 14 2.20 -13.32 -12.02
N ARG A 15 2.29 -13.02 -13.33
CA ARG A 15 1.52 -11.93 -13.92
C ARG A 15 0.03 -12.25 -13.93
N ARG A 16 -0.37 -13.50 -14.19
CA ARG A 16 -1.76 -13.96 -14.13
C ARG A 16 -2.33 -13.96 -12.72
N GLN A 17 -1.52 -14.27 -11.72
CA GLN A 17 -1.91 -14.27 -10.30
C GLN A 17 -1.79 -12.90 -9.62
N LYS A 18 -1.37 -11.87 -10.33
CA LYS A 18 -1.23 -10.54 -9.75
C LYS A 18 -2.63 -9.99 -9.44
N ILE A 19 -2.91 -9.78 -8.16
CA ILE A 19 -4.13 -9.10 -7.71
C ILE A 19 -4.21 -7.75 -8.43
N GLN A 20 -5.29 -7.57 -9.19
CA GLN A 20 -5.59 -6.30 -9.85
C GLN A 20 -5.93 -5.28 -8.77
N ARG A 21 -5.03 -4.33 -8.52
CA ARG A 21 -5.29 -3.24 -7.58
C ARG A 21 -6.45 -2.41 -8.13
N LYS A 22 -7.58 -2.39 -7.41
CA LYS A 22 -8.68 -1.48 -7.72
C LYS A 22 -8.20 -0.04 -7.51
N LYS A 23 -8.69 0.88 -8.35
CA LYS A 23 -8.47 2.31 -8.12
C LYS A 23 -9.15 2.68 -6.80
N TYR A 24 -8.35 3.07 -5.81
CA TYR A 24 -8.88 3.51 -4.53
C TYR A 24 -9.50 4.90 -4.71
N SER A 25 -10.76 5.07 -4.30
CA SER A 25 -11.50 6.32 -4.36
C SER A 25 -12.38 6.44 -3.13
N VAL A 26 -12.35 7.62 -2.50
CA VAL A 26 -13.23 8.00 -1.40
C VAL A 26 -14.21 9.06 -1.96
N PRO A 27 -15.49 9.07 -1.57
CA PRO A 27 -16.50 9.91 -2.24
C PRO A 27 -16.38 11.41 -1.95
N ARG A 28 -15.89 11.82 -0.75
CA ARG A 28 -15.78 13.24 -0.34
C ARG A 28 -14.78 13.41 0.82
N PRO A 29 -14.28 14.64 1.07
CA PRO A 29 -13.48 14.93 2.27
C PRO A 29 -14.21 14.53 3.55
N ASN A 30 -13.45 14.13 4.58
CA ASN A 30 -13.94 13.70 5.89
C ASN A 30 -14.88 12.48 5.86
N TYR A 31 -14.95 11.74 4.75
CA TYR A 31 -15.75 10.51 4.66
C TYR A 31 -15.06 9.31 5.31
N LEU A 32 -13.73 9.25 5.22
CA LEU A 32 -12.93 8.16 5.75
C LEU A 32 -11.57 8.71 6.19
N TRP A 33 -11.16 8.35 7.40
CA TRP A 33 -9.84 8.69 7.93
C TRP A 33 -9.01 7.41 8.07
N HIS A 34 -7.76 7.47 7.65
CA HIS A 34 -6.79 6.42 7.90
C HIS A 34 -5.95 6.81 9.13
N CYS A 35 -5.72 5.84 10.01
CA CYS A 35 -4.77 5.94 11.11
C CYS A 35 -3.69 4.88 10.89
N ASP A 36 -2.43 5.28 10.94
CA ASP A 36 -1.29 4.37 10.85
C ASP A 36 -0.31 4.61 12.01
N GLY A 37 0.25 3.52 12.51
CA GLY A 37 1.22 3.53 13.60
C GLY A 37 2.64 3.33 13.07
N HIS A 38 3.52 4.27 13.36
CA HIS A 38 4.96 4.15 13.12
C HIS A 38 5.69 3.64 14.36
N HIS A 39 6.06 2.37 14.33
CA HIS A 39 6.62 1.64 15.49
C HIS A 39 8.16 1.58 15.50
N LYS A 40 8.85 2.33 14.63
CA LYS A 40 10.33 2.22 14.50
C LYS A 40 11.08 2.61 15.78
N LEU A 41 10.47 3.45 16.62
CA LEU A 41 11.03 3.91 17.89
C LEU A 41 10.46 3.17 19.11
N ILE A 42 9.80 2.03 18.91
CA ILE A 42 9.16 1.28 20.00
C ILE A 42 10.16 0.81 21.07
N TRP A 43 11.41 0.57 20.68
CA TRP A 43 12.52 0.23 21.60
C TRP A 43 12.83 1.36 22.60
N TRP A 44 12.47 2.60 22.25
CA TRP A 44 12.60 3.79 23.09
C TRP A 44 11.27 4.14 23.78
N GLY A 45 10.26 3.27 23.68
CA GLY A 45 8.92 3.52 24.19
C GLY A 45 8.09 4.50 23.37
N ILE A 46 8.51 4.86 22.15
CA ILE A 46 7.84 5.87 21.32
C ILE A 46 7.14 5.20 20.14
N VAL A 47 5.85 5.51 19.96
CA VAL A 47 5.06 5.15 18.78
C VAL A 47 4.38 6.41 18.25
N ILE A 48 4.57 6.69 16.96
CA ILE A 48 3.98 7.87 16.32
C ILE A 48 2.74 7.42 15.55
N HIS A 49 1.58 8.01 15.84
CA HIS A 49 0.35 7.74 15.09
C HIS A 49 0.04 8.91 14.16
N GLY A 50 -0.12 8.62 12.87
CA GLY A 50 -0.51 9.60 11.85
C GLY A 50 -1.95 9.39 11.41
N PHE A 51 -2.71 10.48 11.27
CA PHE A 51 -4.07 10.46 10.77
C PHE A 51 -4.15 11.23 9.46
N ILE A 52 -4.81 10.66 8.45
CA ILE A 52 -4.93 11.27 7.13
C ILE A 52 -6.33 11.07 6.57
N ASP A 53 -6.88 12.12 5.96
CA ASP A 53 -8.15 12.03 5.23
C ASP A 53 -7.96 11.18 3.96
N GLY A 54 -8.78 10.14 3.81
CA GLY A 54 -8.68 9.17 2.72
C GLY A 54 -9.07 9.73 1.34
N TYR A 55 -9.75 10.89 1.32
CA TYR A 55 -10.10 11.61 0.09
C TYR A 55 -8.92 12.42 -0.43
N CYS A 56 -8.40 13.36 0.36
CA CYS A 56 -7.28 14.23 -0.03
C CYS A 56 -5.93 13.49 -0.02
N ARG A 57 -5.74 12.54 0.90
CA ARG A 57 -4.47 11.82 1.14
C ARG A 57 -3.27 12.75 1.35
N THR A 58 -3.52 13.91 1.94
CA THR A 58 -2.52 14.91 2.29
C THR A 58 -2.22 14.85 3.79
N VAL A 59 -0.94 14.71 4.14
CA VAL A 59 -0.42 14.81 5.52
C VAL A 59 -0.12 16.27 5.84
#